data_AF-A0A072ZNX6-F1
#
_entry.id   AF-A0A072ZNX6-F1
#
_cell.length_a   1.000
_cell.length_b   1.000
_cell.length_c   1.000
_cell.angle_alpha   90.00
_cell.angle_beta   90.00
_cell.angle_gamma   90.00
#
_symmetry.space_group_name_H-M   'P 1'
#
loop_
_entity.id
_entity.type
_entity.pdbx_description
1 polymer ?
#
loop_
_entity_poly.entity_id
_entity_poly.type
_entity_poly.pdbx_seq_one_letter_code
_entity_poly.pdbx_strand_id
1 'polypeptide(L)' 'MQAFMVHFSDAGQPGRTVLTTFAPTLSTSEAHVRLQLCYPLLFPQRLSAVRVYPLLPAAARE' A
#
# COMPACT_ATOMS: atom_id res chain seq x y z
N MET A 1 5.59 14.89 2.62
CA MET A 1 4.80 13.80 2.01
C MET A 1 5.62 12.53 2.12
N GLN A 2 5.08 11.48 2.72
CA GLN A 2 5.76 10.19 2.89
C GLN A 2 5.18 9.16 1.92
N ALA A 3 6.04 8.28 1.42
CA ALA A 3 5.66 7.20 0.52
C ALA A 3 5.77 5.86 1.24
N PHE A 4 4.81 4.97 0.98
CA PHE A 4 4.76 3.65 1.57
C PHE A 4 4.57 2.62 0.45
N MET A 5 5.42 1.60 0.42
CA MET A 5 5.23 0.44 -0.43
C MET A 5 4.18 -0.46 0.23
N VAL A 6 3.10 -0.73 -0.49
CA VAL A 6 1.99 -1.55 -0.02
C VAL A 6 1.95 -2.83 -0.84
N HIS A 7 2.20 -3.94 -0.18
CA HIS A 7 2.03 -5.27 -0.75
C HIS A 7 0.63 -5.76 -0.40
N PHE A 8 -0.05 -6.36 -1.36
CA PHE A 8 -1.39 -6.91 -1.19
C PHE A 8 -1.55 -8.18 -2.03
N SER A 9 -2.60 -8.94 -1.78
CA SER A 9 -3.03 -10.07 -2.60
C SER A 9 -4.47 -9.83 -3.04
N ASP A 10 -4.71 -9.81 -4.35
CA ASP A 10 -6.04 -9.69 -4.96
C ASP A 10 -6.42 -11.04 -5.56
N ALA A 11 -7.40 -11.72 -4.97
CA ALA A 11 -7.84 -13.06 -5.37
C ALA A 11 -6.69 -14.09 -5.49
N GLY A 12 -5.70 -14.00 -4.61
CA GLY A 12 -4.54 -14.88 -4.60
C GLY A 12 -3.39 -14.43 -5.51
N GLN A 13 -3.56 -13.36 -6.27
CA GLN A 13 -2.49 -12.76 -7.08
C GLN A 13 -1.76 -11.67 -6.28
N PRO A 14 -0.42 -11.76 -6.13
CA PRO A 14 0.34 -10.75 -5.42
C PRO A 14 0.40 -9.45 -6.22
N GLY A 15 0.12 -8.35 -5.54
CA GLY A 15 0.19 -6.99 -6.06
C GLY A 15 1.07 -6.11 -5.18
N ARG A 16 1.64 -5.06 -5.79
CA ARG A 16 2.39 -4.02 -5.09
C ARG A 16 2.02 -2.66 -5.65
N THR A 17 1.88 -1.68 -4.77
CA THR A 17 1.66 -0.29 -5.16
C THR A 17 2.32 0.65 -4.17
N VAL A 18 2.41 1.93 -4.52
CA VAL A 18 2.91 2.99 -3.64
C VAL A 18 1.74 3.86 -3.22
N LEU A 19 1.51 3.97 -1.92
CA LEU A 19 0.60 4.94 -1.35
C LEU A 19 1.38 6.07 -0.72
N THR A 20 1.01 7.31 -1.04
CA THR A 20 1.59 8.50 -0.44
C THR A 20 0.61 9.13 0.54
N THR A 21 1.09 9.60 1.69
CA THR A 21 0.29 10.31 2.69
C THR A 21 1.07 11.48 3.28
N PHE A 22 0.36 12.46 3.84
CA PHE A 22 0.96 13.52 4.65
C PHE A 22 1.20 13.06 6.10
N ALA A 23 0.55 11.98 6.53
CA ALA A 23 0.77 11.38 7.82
C ALA A 23 2.19 10.78 7.92
N PRO A 24 2.78 10.74 9.14
CA PRO A 24 4.09 10.14 9.37
C PRO A 24 4.07 8.61 9.31
N THR A 25 2.90 8.00 9.35
CA THR A 25 2.69 6.55 9.26
C THR A 25 1.47 6.28 8.40
N LEU A 26 1.40 5.06 7.87
CA LEU A 26 0.24 4.56 7.15
C LEU A 26 -0.15 3.23 7.79
N SER A 27 -1.35 3.17 8.37
CA SER A 27 -1.86 1.94 8.96
C SER A 27 -2.27 0.93 7.88
N THR A 28 -2.27 -0.36 8.23
CA THR A 28 -2.72 -1.42 7.32
C THR A 28 -4.20 -1.28 6.94
N SER A 29 -5.05 -0.84 7.86
CA SER A 29 -6.47 -0.59 7.60
C SER A 29 -6.68 0.60 6.65
N GLU A 30 -5.95 1.70 6.85
CA GLU A 30 -6.00 2.85 5.94
C GLU A 30 -5.49 2.48 4.54
N ALA A 31 -4.38 1.74 4.46
CA ALA A 31 -3.88 1.23 3.19
C ALA A 31 -4.90 0.32 2.49
N HIS A 32 -5.62 -0.52 3.26
CA HIS A 32 -6.67 -1.39 2.72
C HIS A 32 -7.82 -0.60 2.11
N VAL A 33 -8.36 0.38 2.83
CA VAL A 33 -9.46 1.23 2.33
C VAL A 33 -9.02 2.00 1.08
N ARG A 34 -7.81 2.56 1.08
CA ARG A 34 -7.28 3.30 -0.07
C ARG A 34 -7.05 2.41 -1.29
N LEU A 35 -6.61 1.17 -1.09
CA LEU A 35 -6.52 0.17 -2.17
C LEU A 35 -7.89 -0.11 -2.79
N GLN A 36 -8.93 -0.27 -1.96
CA GLN A 36 -10.30 -0.51 -2.46
C GLN A 36 -10.87 0.67 -3.25
N LEU A 37 -10.51 1.91 -2.88
CA LEU A 37 -11.03 3.11 -3.51
C LEU A 37 -10.26 3.50 -4.79
N CYS A 38 -8.95 3.31 -4.81
CA CYS A 38 -8.09 3.87 -5.85
C CYS A 38 -7.50 2.81 -6.80
N TYR A 39 -7.53 1.53 -6.44
CA TYR A 39 -6.95 0.46 -7.24
C TYR A 39 -8.06 -0.34 -7.94
N PRO A 40 -7.93 -0.64 -9.24
CA PRO A 40 -8.90 -1.46 -9.97
C PRO A 40 -8.74 -2.93 -9.56
N LEU A 41 -9.18 -3.26 -8.35
CA LEU A 41 -9.18 -4.62 -7.83
C LEU A 41 -10.23 -5.44 -8.58
N LEU A 42 -9.85 -6.63 -9.02
CA LEU A 42 -10.76 -7.55 -9.70
C LEU A 42 -11.80 -8.09 -8.71
N PHE A 43 -11.39 -8.33 -7.47
CA PHE A 43 -12.25 -8.83 -6.40
C PHE A 43 -11.97 -8.10 -5.08
N PRO A 44 -12.59 -6.92 -4.85
CA PRO A 44 -12.34 -6.10 -3.66
C PRO A 44 -12.57 -6.84 -2.33
N GLN A 45 -13.52 -7.77 -2.31
CA GLN A 45 -13.86 -8.62 -1.15
C GLN A 45 -12.77 -9.67 -0.84
N ARG A 46 -11.86 -9.93 -1.78
CA ARG A 46 -10.76 -10.90 -1.66
C ARG A 46 -9.41 -10.23 -1.49
N LEU A 47 -9.39 -8.92 -1.26
CA LEU A 47 -8.16 -8.20 -0.92
C LEU A 47 -7.66 -8.71 0.44
N SER A 48 -6.48 -9.30 0.44
CA SER A 48 -5.89 -9.90 1.64
C SER A 48 -4.40 -9.56 1.76
N ALA A 49 -3.86 -9.72 2.97
CA ALA A 49 -2.45 -9.52 3.30
C ALA A 49 -1.88 -8.14 2.90
N VAL A 50 -2.41 -7.06 3.48
CA VAL A 50 -1.85 -5.71 3.32
C VAL A 50 -0.64 -5.56 4.23
N ARG A 51 0.57 -5.55 3.65
CA ARG A 51 1.81 -5.17 4.35
C ARG A 51 2.27 -3.82 3.87
N VAL A 52 2.55 -2.93 4.82
CA VAL A 52 2.94 -1.55 4.57
C VAL A 52 4.39 -1.37 5.00
N TYR A 53 5.22 -0.89 4.08
CA TYR A 53 6.62 -0.62 4.33
C TYR A 53 6.91 0.86 4.05
N PRO A 54 7.51 1.60 4.99
CA PRO A 54 7.96 2.96 4.71
C PRO A 54 9.00 2.92 3.59
N LEU A 55 8.79 3.69 2.53
CA LEU A 55 9.83 3.95 1.56
C LEU A 55 10.66 5.09 2.12
N LEU A 56 11.87 4.76 2.57
CA LEU A 56 12.85 5.79 2.91
C LEU A 56 13.02 6.73 1.70
N PRO A 57 13.10 8.04 1.90
CA PRO A 57 13.42 8.96 0.82
C PRO A 57 14.74 8.51 0.18
N ALA A 58 14.85 8.60 -1.15
CA ALA A 58 15.99 8.11 -1.93
C ALA A 58 17.35 8.79 -1.60
N ALA A 59 17.42 9.63 -0.56
CA ALA A 59 18.62 10.25 -0.02
C ALA A 59 19.16 9.44 1.17
N ALA A 60 19.68 8.24 0.90
CA ALA A 60 20.56 7.49 1.80
C ALA A 60 21.44 6.53 0.99
N ARG A 61 22.05 7.05 -0.06
CA ARG A 61 23.23 6.49 -0.72
C ARG A 61 24.20 7.64 -0.88
N GLU A 62 24.89 7.93 0.21
CA GLU A 62 26.21 8.59 0.15
C GLU A 62 27.28 7.52 -0.06
#